data_AF-A0A1F5MJP3-F1
#
_entry.id   AF-A0A1F5MJP3-F1
#
_cell.length_a   1.000
_cell.length_b   1.000
_cell.length_c   1.000
_cell.angle_alpha   90.00
_cell.angle_beta   90.00
_cell.angle_gamma   90.00
#
_symmetry.space_group_name_H-M   'P 1'
#
loop_
_entity.id
_entity.type
_entity.pdbx_description
1 polymer ?
#
loop_
_entity_poly.entity_id
_entity_poly.type
_entity_poly.pdbx_seq_one_letter_code
_entity_poly.pdbx_strand_id
1 'polypeptide(L)'
;MSTIKATRQGFLYQDKYALWLFLTHFLSKNLAELYIDYPFGETAQQRSMDLRLILKESEDRVEKVYGIKTGESFKLDMTTEHSSQIKEAFKELRLYEAVPHLAILDMLLIISPPLKSKIADCWNQLEKLDGKANYGGEAKNAADWLFDYLEIAEFANGRGMFTFLKKIKIRDSYPDIPDGEGEDESPLDAIIIRKIQKFAETLGVNSTDTELPPELLFHQMLYLCQKHAGTGIDIAPILKMNILNFFAHRNMINRSGTADFGESLREIERRCKTWEEADLLVVVTPLPQISPAVASEGGNINE
;
A
#
# COMPACT_ATOMS: atom_id res chain seq x y z
N MET A 1 6.49 7.00 26.47
CA MET A 1 6.69 7.44 25.08
C MET A 1 7.70 6.51 24.44
N SER A 2 7.25 5.45 23.77
CA SER A 2 8.13 4.60 22.97
C SER A 2 8.28 5.21 21.57
N THR A 3 9.49 5.13 21.07
CA THR A 3 10.04 5.81 19.90
C THR A 3 9.48 5.21 18.60
N ILE A 4 8.75 6.03 17.84
CA ILE A 4 8.25 5.76 16.47
C ILE A 4 9.38 5.41 15.45
N LYS A 5 10.65 5.51 15.85
CA LYS A 5 11.82 5.10 15.03
C LYS A 5 12.29 3.66 15.27
N ALA A 6 11.76 2.92 16.25
CA ALA A 6 12.09 1.50 16.46
C ALA A 6 11.08 0.53 15.78
N THR A 7 10.07 1.06 15.07
CA THR A 7 8.70 0.52 15.14
C THR A 7 8.17 -0.25 13.93
N ARG A 8 8.97 -0.61 12.91
CA ARG A 8 8.44 -1.44 11.80
C ARG A 8 9.50 -2.18 10.94
N GLN A 9 10.52 -2.75 11.57
CA GLN A 9 11.50 -3.58 10.85
C GLN A 9 10.79 -4.81 10.24
N GLY A 10 10.97 -5.05 8.93
CA GLY A 10 10.35 -6.18 8.20
C GLY A 10 9.08 -5.85 7.40
N PHE A 11 8.59 -4.60 7.45
CA PHE A 11 7.35 -4.18 6.76
C PHE A 11 7.60 -3.26 5.56
N LEU A 12 8.86 -3.07 5.18
CA LEU A 12 9.26 -2.13 4.13
C LEU A 12 8.59 -2.44 2.79
N TYR A 13 8.53 -3.72 2.40
CA TYR A 13 7.83 -4.11 1.17
C TYR A 13 6.32 -3.79 1.22
N GLN A 14 5.65 -3.97 2.36
CA GLN A 14 4.23 -3.60 2.51
C GLN A 14 4.03 -2.10 2.32
N ASP A 15 4.89 -1.27 2.92
CA ASP A 15 4.82 0.19 2.77
C ASP A 15 5.03 0.62 1.31
N LYS A 16 6.02 0.02 0.64
CA LYS A 16 6.28 0.25 -0.79
C LYS A 16 5.09 -0.18 -1.64
N TYR A 17 4.47 -1.32 -1.32
CA TYR A 17 3.30 -1.81 -2.03
C TYR A 17 2.09 -0.89 -1.85
N ALA A 18 1.90 -0.34 -0.65
CA ALA A 18 0.89 0.68 -0.38
C ALA A 18 1.08 1.93 -1.25
N LEU A 19 2.32 2.39 -1.41
CA LEU A 19 2.64 3.52 -2.28
C LEU A 19 2.39 3.21 -3.76
N TRP A 20 2.74 2.00 -4.20
CA TRP A 20 2.46 1.58 -5.56
C TRP A 20 0.96 1.53 -5.85
N LEU A 21 0.15 0.96 -4.95
CA LEU A 21 -1.32 0.97 -5.04
C LEU A 21 -1.84 2.41 -5.06
N PHE A 22 -1.38 3.24 -4.12
CA PHE A 22 -1.75 4.65 -4.04
C PHE A 22 -1.52 5.33 -5.38
N LEU A 23 -0.30 5.30 -5.92
CA LEU A 23 0.03 5.96 -7.18
C LEU A 23 -0.77 5.39 -8.35
N THR A 24 -0.94 4.07 -8.42
CA THR A 24 -1.70 3.42 -9.51
C THR A 24 -3.15 3.89 -9.53
N HIS A 25 -3.82 3.91 -8.38
CA HIS A 25 -5.22 4.27 -8.27
C HIS A 25 -5.47 5.79 -8.22
N PHE A 26 -4.52 6.55 -7.67
CA PHE A 26 -4.54 8.00 -7.70
C PHE A 26 -4.42 8.51 -9.14
N LEU A 27 -3.46 8.01 -9.91
CA LEU A 27 -3.27 8.40 -11.32
C LEU A 27 -4.42 7.94 -12.23
N SER A 28 -5.05 6.81 -11.89
CA SER A 28 -6.24 6.30 -12.57
C SER A 28 -7.56 6.94 -12.07
N LYS A 29 -7.49 7.89 -11.13
CA LYS A 29 -8.61 8.68 -10.60
C LYS A 29 -9.71 7.87 -9.91
N ASN A 30 -9.43 6.62 -9.56
CA ASN A 30 -10.40 5.73 -8.93
C ASN A 30 -10.14 5.53 -7.44
N LEU A 31 -9.13 6.16 -6.85
CA LEU A 31 -8.89 6.08 -5.40
C LEU A 31 -9.89 6.91 -4.59
N ALA A 32 -10.54 6.30 -3.60
CA ALA A 32 -11.31 6.99 -2.56
C ALA A 32 -10.53 7.07 -1.25
N GLU A 33 -10.13 5.93 -0.69
CA GLU A 33 -9.50 5.83 0.65
C GLU A 33 -8.41 4.76 0.63
N LEU A 34 -7.37 4.95 1.45
CA LEU A 34 -6.26 4.01 1.64
C LEU A 34 -5.87 3.93 3.12
N TYR A 35 -5.76 2.71 3.64
CA TYR A 35 -5.37 2.42 5.01
C TYR A 35 -4.23 1.39 5.05
N ILE A 36 -3.33 1.55 6.02
CA ILE A 36 -2.17 0.67 6.26
C ILE A 36 -2.24 0.13 7.68
N ASP A 37 -2.04 -1.19 7.84
CA ASP A 37 -2.27 -1.91 9.10
C ASP A 37 -3.64 -1.54 9.68
N TYR A 38 -4.68 -1.71 8.86
CA TYR A 38 -6.04 -1.32 9.21
C TYR A 38 -6.58 -2.20 10.34
N PRO A 39 -6.80 -1.66 11.55
CA PRO A 39 -7.30 -2.45 12.66
C PRO A 39 -8.76 -2.86 12.44
N PHE A 40 -9.11 -4.09 12.80
CA PHE A 40 -10.49 -4.59 12.68
C PHE A 40 -10.85 -5.58 13.79
N GLY A 41 -12.16 -5.78 13.99
CA GLY A 41 -12.72 -6.65 15.04
C GLY A 41 -13.07 -5.91 16.34
N GLU A 42 -13.97 -6.50 17.13
CA GLU A 42 -14.53 -5.89 18.35
C GLU A 42 -13.83 -6.32 19.65
N THR A 43 -12.87 -7.24 19.60
CA THR A 43 -12.25 -7.84 20.81
C THR A 43 -10.82 -7.36 21.08
N ALA A 44 -10.37 -7.53 22.33
CA ALA A 44 -9.10 -7.02 22.89
C ALA A 44 -7.79 -7.53 22.24
N GLN A 45 -7.87 -8.32 21.16
CA GLN A 45 -6.70 -8.71 20.36
C GLN A 45 -6.59 -7.72 19.19
N GLN A 46 -5.52 -6.93 19.15
CA GLN A 46 -5.22 -6.06 18.01
C GLN A 46 -5.03 -6.91 16.76
N ARG A 47 -6.05 -6.98 15.90
CA ARG A 47 -5.99 -7.60 14.58
C ARG A 47 -5.95 -6.49 13.54
N SER A 48 -5.13 -6.65 12.52
CA SER A 48 -5.03 -5.68 11.43
C SER A 48 -4.92 -6.36 10.08
N MET A 49 -5.51 -5.75 9.06
CA MET A 49 -5.25 -6.09 7.67
C MET A 49 -4.08 -5.25 7.16
N ASP A 50 -3.17 -5.87 6.40
CA ASP A 50 -1.96 -5.21 5.95
C ASP A 50 -2.28 -3.93 5.14
N LEU A 51 -3.19 -4.01 4.16
CA LEU A 51 -3.74 -2.84 3.48
C LEU A 51 -5.25 -2.96 3.23
N ARG A 52 -5.94 -1.82 3.29
CA ARG A 52 -7.34 -1.67 2.86
C ARG A 52 -7.45 -0.49 1.91
N LEU A 53 -8.12 -0.71 0.79
CA LEU A 53 -8.25 0.22 -0.32
C LEU A 53 -9.72 0.35 -0.69
N ILE A 54 -10.21 1.59 -0.82
CA ILE A 54 -11.57 1.85 -1.31
C ILE A 54 -11.48 2.59 -2.63
N LEU A 55 -12.15 2.06 -3.65
CA LEU A 55 -12.16 2.59 -5.01
C LEU A 55 -13.54 3.14 -5.40
N LYS A 56 -13.52 4.17 -6.25
CA LYS A 56 -14.67 4.81 -6.89
C LYS A 56 -15.02 4.07 -8.20
N GLU A 57 -15.39 2.80 -8.11
CA GLU A 57 -15.79 2.01 -9.28
C GLU A 57 -17.34 1.97 -9.36
N SER A 58 -17.94 2.80 -10.22
CA SER A 58 -19.41 2.94 -10.43
C SER A 58 -20.18 3.65 -9.29
N GLU A 59 -21.52 3.49 -9.21
CA GLU A 59 -22.34 4.07 -8.13
C GLU A 59 -21.98 3.49 -6.74
N ASP A 60 -21.38 2.30 -6.72
CA ASP A 60 -20.93 1.62 -5.51
C ASP A 60 -19.45 1.87 -5.22
N ARG A 61 -19.09 1.88 -3.93
CA ARG A 61 -17.69 1.88 -3.50
C ARG A 61 -17.17 0.44 -3.50
N VAL A 62 -16.06 0.20 -4.18
CA VAL A 62 -15.42 -1.12 -4.21
C VAL A 62 -14.34 -1.19 -3.16
N GLU A 63 -14.51 -2.08 -2.19
CA GLU A 63 -13.53 -2.33 -1.14
C GLU A 63 -12.62 -3.51 -1.51
N LYS A 64 -11.31 -3.26 -1.49
CA LYS A 64 -10.25 -4.26 -1.72
C LYS A 64 -9.36 -4.34 -0.48
N VAL A 65 -9.08 -5.55 -0.03
CA VAL A 65 -8.14 -5.78 1.08
C VAL A 65 -6.99 -6.67 0.66
N TYR A 66 -5.80 -6.35 1.18
CA TYR A 66 -4.57 -7.02 0.83
C TYR A 66 -3.92 -7.57 2.08
N GLY A 67 -3.65 -8.88 2.10
CA GLY A 67 -2.65 -9.49 2.95
C GLY A 67 -1.33 -9.58 2.17
N ILE A 68 -0.24 -9.04 2.70
CA ILE A 68 1.04 -8.96 2.01
C ILE A 68 2.09 -9.73 2.80
N LYS A 69 2.51 -10.88 2.28
CA LYS A 69 3.48 -11.75 2.94
C LYS A 69 4.80 -11.75 2.17
N THR A 70 5.77 -11.05 2.76
CA THR A 70 7.03 -10.63 2.12
C THR A 70 8.17 -11.29 2.87
N GLY A 71 9.08 -11.97 2.19
CA GLY A 71 10.23 -12.66 2.81
C GLY A 71 11.13 -11.82 3.75
N GLU A 72 10.88 -10.53 3.92
CA GLU A 72 11.68 -9.58 4.71
C GLU A 72 11.48 -9.75 6.22
N SER A 73 10.27 -10.09 6.67
CA SER A 73 9.98 -10.52 8.05
C SER A 73 10.25 -12.02 8.28
N PHE A 74 10.68 -12.75 7.25
CA PHE A 74 10.90 -14.22 7.25
C PHE A 74 12.32 -14.61 7.70
N LYS A 75 13.03 -13.68 8.34
CA LYS A 75 14.34 -13.93 8.94
C LYS A 75 14.18 -14.18 10.43
N LEU A 76 13.58 -15.31 10.81
CA LEU A 76 13.79 -16.07 12.03
C LEU A 76 13.10 -17.44 11.80
N ASP A 77 13.76 -18.54 12.13
CA ASP A 77 13.28 -19.94 12.14
C ASP A 77 12.73 -20.58 10.84
N MET A 78 13.70 -20.95 9.99
CA MET A 78 13.54 -21.90 8.89
C MET A 78 13.28 -23.32 9.42
N THR A 79 12.02 -23.74 9.44
CA THR A 79 11.52 -25.09 9.05
C THR A 79 10.04 -25.29 9.41
N THR A 80 9.51 -24.54 10.37
CA THR A 80 8.12 -24.71 10.86
C THR A 80 7.25 -23.44 10.71
N GLU A 81 7.85 -22.26 10.50
CA GLU A 81 7.11 -21.00 10.55
C GLU A 81 6.37 -20.62 9.25
N HIS A 82 6.87 -21.01 8.08
CA HIS A 82 6.31 -20.55 6.80
C HIS A 82 4.87 -21.05 6.55
N SER A 83 4.62 -22.33 6.86
CA SER A 83 3.26 -22.88 6.79
C SER A 83 2.34 -22.21 7.80
N SER A 84 2.84 -21.95 9.03
CA SER A 84 2.07 -21.27 10.08
C SER A 84 1.62 -19.87 9.66
N GLN A 85 2.51 -19.06 9.07
CA GLN A 85 2.18 -17.70 8.65
C GLN A 85 1.15 -17.64 7.51
N ILE A 86 1.19 -18.59 6.57
CA ILE A 86 0.15 -18.70 5.54
C ILE A 86 -1.19 -19.09 6.17
N LYS A 87 -1.19 -20.05 7.10
CA LYS A 87 -2.41 -20.40 7.85
C LYS A 87 -2.97 -19.16 8.57
N GLU A 88 -2.13 -18.40 9.27
CA GLU A 88 -2.54 -17.17 9.95
C GLU A 88 -3.06 -16.11 8.96
N ALA A 89 -2.43 -15.93 7.80
CA ALA A 89 -2.93 -15.01 6.77
C ALA A 89 -4.35 -15.37 6.30
N PHE A 90 -4.63 -16.66 6.06
CA PHE A 90 -5.97 -17.11 5.70
C PHE A 90 -6.97 -16.97 6.85
N LYS A 91 -6.53 -17.19 8.10
CA LYS A 91 -7.36 -16.94 9.29
C LYS A 91 -7.70 -15.46 9.42
N GLU A 92 -6.74 -14.56 9.26
CA GLU A 92 -6.94 -13.11 9.27
C GLU A 92 -7.96 -12.67 8.21
N LEU A 93 -7.81 -13.14 6.97
CA LEU A 93 -8.75 -12.88 5.88
C LEU A 93 -10.15 -13.41 6.19
N ARG A 94 -10.25 -14.60 6.80
CA ARG A 94 -11.53 -15.19 7.19
C ARG A 94 -12.21 -14.38 8.29
N LEU A 95 -11.45 -13.95 9.28
CA LEU A 95 -11.95 -13.11 10.37
C LEU A 95 -12.43 -11.76 9.84
N TYR A 96 -11.72 -11.20 8.86
CA TYR A 96 -12.12 -9.96 8.19
C TYR A 96 -13.41 -10.13 7.39
N GLU A 97 -13.54 -11.22 6.61
CA GLU A 97 -14.76 -11.57 5.88
C GLU A 97 -16.00 -11.67 6.79
N ALA A 98 -15.82 -12.17 8.01
CA ALA A 98 -16.92 -12.40 8.94
C ALA A 98 -17.50 -11.10 9.53
N VAL A 99 -16.88 -9.94 9.28
CA VAL A 99 -17.34 -8.65 9.80
C VAL A 99 -18.60 -8.19 9.04
N PRO A 100 -19.79 -8.11 9.68
CA PRO A 100 -21.09 -8.01 8.99
C PRO A 100 -21.34 -6.73 8.18
N HIS A 101 -20.51 -5.70 8.32
CA HIS A 101 -20.69 -4.38 7.70
C HIS A 101 -19.66 -4.07 6.61
N LEU A 102 -18.73 -4.98 6.35
CA LEU A 102 -17.71 -4.81 5.31
C LEU A 102 -18.18 -5.55 4.05
N ALA A 103 -18.73 -4.82 3.09
CA ALA A 103 -19.07 -5.34 1.77
C ALA A 103 -17.79 -5.49 0.95
N ILE A 104 -17.04 -6.56 1.22
CA ILE A 104 -15.74 -6.79 0.58
C ILE A 104 -15.94 -7.36 -0.81
N LEU A 105 -15.41 -6.66 -1.82
CA LEU A 105 -15.51 -7.10 -3.20
C LEU A 105 -14.35 -8.02 -3.58
N ASP A 106 -13.14 -7.70 -3.13
CA ASP A 106 -11.93 -8.48 -3.44
C ASP A 106 -11.01 -8.63 -2.22
N MET A 107 -10.64 -9.87 -1.89
CA MET A 107 -9.53 -10.18 -0.98
C MET A 107 -8.32 -10.60 -1.80
N LEU A 108 -7.17 -10.03 -1.50
CA LEU A 108 -5.93 -10.34 -2.20
C LEU A 108 -4.86 -10.83 -1.21
N LEU A 109 -4.18 -11.90 -1.57
CA LEU A 109 -2.99 -12.37 -0.85
C LEU A 109 -1.78 -12.25 -1.77
N ILE A 110 -0.87 -11.34 -1.42
CA ILE A 110 0.35 -11.06 -2.17
C ILE A 110 1.49 -11.84 -1.53
N ILE A 111 2.10 -12.72 -2.29
CA ILE A 111 3.20 -13.58 -1.86
C ILE A 111 4.46 -13.18 -2.61
N SER A 112 5.53 -12.83 -1.89
CA SER A 112 6.81 -12.53 -2.55
C SER A 112 7.39 -13.76 -3.29
N PRO A 113 8.09 -13.59 -4.43
CA PRO A 113 8.64 -14.71 -5.20
C PRO A 113 9.51 -15.71 -4.40
N PRO A 114 10.38 -15.29 -3.47
CA PRO A 114 11.16 -16.22 -2.64
C PRO A 114 10.32 -17.10 -1.72
N LEU A 115 9.08 -16.69 -1.41
CA LEU A 115 8.15 -17.44 -0.57
C LEU A 115 7.31 -18.43 -1.38
N LYS A 116 7.00 -18.11 -2.64
CA LYS A 116 6.18 -18.96 -3.53
C LYS A 116 6.70 -20.40 -3.58
N SER A 117 8.01 -20.59 -3.78
CA SER A 117 8.63 -21.92 -3.83
C SER A 117 8.51 -22.70 -2.53
N LYS A 118 8.47 -22.01 -1.38
CA LYS A 118 8.37 -22.62 -0.06
C LYS A 118 6.94 -23.04 0.30
N ILE A 119 5.95 -22.49 -0.39
CA ILE A 119 4.52 -22.80 -0.17
C ILE A 119 3.90 -23.48 -1.39
N ALA A 120 4.73 -24.08 -2.25
CA ALA A 120 4.34 -24.60 -3.56
C ALA A 120 3.16 -25.58 -3.48
N ASP A 121 3.10 -26.45 -2.48
CA ASP A 121 1.98 -27.39 -2.32
C ASP A 121 0.65 -26.67 -2.08
N CYS A 122 0.64 -25.70 -1.16
CA CYS A 122 -0.52 -24.87 -0.87
C CYS A 122 -0.89 -24.02 -2.11
N TRP A 123 0.10 -23.39 -2.72
CA TRP A 123 -0.04 -22.59 -3.94
C TRP A 123 -0.69 -23.37 -5.08
N ASN A 124 -0.20 -24.58 -5.36
CA ASN A 124 -0.71 -25.46 -6.40
C ASN A 124 -2.17 -25.88 -6.15
N GLN A 125 -2.59 -26.05 -4.88
CA GLN A 125 -4.00 -26.32 -4.61
C GLN A 125 -4.86 -25.08 -4.82
N LEU A 126 -4.36 -23.90 -4.46
CA LEU A 126 -5.09 -22.64 -4.63
C LEU A 126 -5.29 -22.30 -6.12
N GLU A 127 -4.28 -22.51 -6.97
CA GLU A 127 -4.40 -22.34 -8.43
C GLU A 127 -5.47 -23.25 -9.05
N LYS A 128 -5.65 -24.47 -8.51
CA LYS A 128 -6.73 -25.38 -8.97
C LYS A 128 -8.13 -24.88 -8.65
N LEU A 129 -8.26 -23.92 -7.73
CA LEU A 129 -9.54 -23.28 -7.40
C LEU A 129 -9.81 -22.04 -8.25
N ASP A 130 -8.77 -21.44 -8.83
CA ASP A 130 -8.89 -20.20 -9.60
C ASP A 130 -9.81 -20.37 -10.81
N GLY A 131 -10.69 -19.40 -11.02
CA GLY A 131 -11.72 -19.41 -12.07
C GLY A 131 -12.77 -20.54 -11.97
N LYS A 132 -12.75 -21.42 -10.96
CA LYS A 132 -13.70 -22.54 -10.88
C LYS A 132 -15.08 -22.08 -10.38
N ALA A 133 -16.11 -22.36 -11.17
CA ALA A 133 -17.48 -22.01 -10.83
C ALA A 133 -18.06 -22.89 -9.71
N ASN A 134 -17.80 -24.21 -9.74
CA ASN A 134 -18.50 -25.21 -8.93
C ASN A 134 -17.56 -26.06 -8.06
N TYR A 135 -18.06 -26.48 -6.91
CA TYR A 135 -17.38 -27.44 -6.02
C TYR A 135 -17.57 -28.87 -6.53
N GLY A 136 -16.59 -29.39 -7.26
CA GLY A 136 -16.58 -30.74 -7.80
C GLY A 136 -15.23 -31.13 -8.43
N GLY A 137 -15.02 -32.43 -8.64
CA GLY A 137 -13.80 -32.97 -9.26
C GLY A 137 -12.52 -32.44 -8.61
N GLU A 138 -11.66 -31.84 -9.42
CA GLU A 138 -10.40 -31.23 -9.01
C GLU A 138 -10.57 -30.13 -7.95
N ALA A 139 -11.58 -29.25 -8.10
CA ALA A 139 -11.81 -28.15 -7.17
C ALA A 139 -12.24 -28.64 -5.79
N LYS A 140 -13.00 -29.73 -5.73
CA LYS A 140 -13.36 -30.39 -4.47
C LYS A 140 -12.11 -30.93 -3.78
N ASN A 141 -11.30 -31.71 -4.49
CA ASN A 141 -10.11 -32.34 -3.90
C ASN A 141 -9.11 -31.29 -3.39
N ALA A 142 -8.91 -30.20 -4.13
CA ALA A 142 -8.05 -29.10 -3.71
C ALA A 142 -8.60 -28.37 -2.47
N ALA A 143 -9.91 -28.09 -2.42
CA ALA A 143 -10.54 -27.42 -1.29
C ALA A 143 -10.60 -28.29 -0.03
N ASP A 144 -10.81 -29.61 -0.17
CA ASP A 144 -10.77 -30.56 0.94
C ASP A 144 -9.35 -30.67 1.51
N TRP A 145 -8.34 -30.75 0.64
CA TRP A 145 -6.94 -30.71 1.05
C TRP A 145 -6.59 -29.41 1.78
N LEU A 146 -7.02 -28.26 1.27
CA LEU A 146 -6.78 -26.95 1.90
C LEU A 146 -7.54 -26.78 3.21
N PHE A 147 -8.71 -27.41 3.35
CA PHE A 147 -9.44 -27.47 4.60
C PHE A 147 -8.63 -28.18 5.68
N ASP A 148 -8.09 -29.37 5.36
CA ASP A 148 -7.24 -30.14 6.26
C ASP A 148 -5.91 -29.44 6.54
N TYR A 149 -5.32 -28.79 5.53
CA TYR A 149 -4.03 -28.10 5.67
C TYR A 149 -4.14 -26.80 6.48
N LEU A 150 -5.15 -25.96 6.24
CA LEU A 150 -5.26 -24.64 6.86
C LEU A 150 -5.81 -24.70 8.29
N GLU A 151 -6.59 -25.74 8.62
CA GLU A 151 -7.12 -25.99 9.98
C GLU A 151 -7.87 -24.77 10.56
N ILE A 152 -8.66 -24.10 9.72
CA ILE A 152 -9.47 -22.93 10.11
C ILE A 152 -10.78 -23.45 10.72
N ALA A 153 -10.88 -23.38 12.05
CA ALA A 153 -11.95 -23.97 12.86
C ALA A 153 -13.37 -23.48 12.49
N GLU A 154 -13.46 -22.32 11.87
CA GLU A 154 -14.70 -21.67 11.45
C GLU A 154 -15.37 -22.37 10.24
N PHE A 155 -14.66 -23.25 9.53
CA PHE A 155 -15.24 -24.03 8.44
C PHE A 155 -15.72 -25.40 8.93
N ALA A 156 -16.95 -25.76 8.54
CA ALA A 156 -17.50 -27.09 8.86
C ALA A 156 -17.04 -28.18 7.89
N ASN A 157 -16.60 -27.81 6.67
CA ASN A 157 -16.18 -28.72 5.61
C ASN A 157 -15.49 -27.97 4.44
N GLY A 158 -14.94 -28.74 3.49
CA GLY A 158 -14.29 -28.21 2.30
C GLY A 158 -15.18 -27.40 1.35
N ARG A 159 -16.53 -27.54 1.39
CA ARG A 159 -17.42 -26.66 0.60
C ARG A 159 -17.44 -25.23 1.16
N GLY A 160 -17.40 -25.08 2.49
CA GLY A 160 -17.24 -23.78 3.14
C GLY A 160 -15.91 -23.14 2.77
N MET A 161 -14.83 -23.93 2.84
CA MET A 161 -13.48 -23.51 2.44
C MET A 161 -13.45 -23.06 0.96
N PHE A 162 -14.01 -23.85 0.04
CA PHE A 162 -14.11 -23.49 -1.38
C PHE A 162 -14.80 -22.14 -1.61
N THR A 163 -15.91 -21.90 -0.90
CA THR A 163 -16.68 -20.65 -1.04
C THR A 163 -15.88 -19.44 -0.58
N PHE A 164 -15.12 -19.58 0.50
CA PHE A 164 -14.21 -18.55 1.01
C PHE A 164 -13.03 -18.32 0.06
N LEU A 165 -12.31 -19.37 -0.32
CA LEU A 165 -11.11 -19.29 -1.15
C LEU A 165 -11.38 -18.70 -2.53
N LYS A 166 -12.58 -18.89 -3.09
CA LYS A 166 -13.00 -18.23 -4.34
C LYS A 166 -13.02 -16.71 -4.29
N LYS A 167 -13.10 -16.11 -3.10
CA LYS A 167 -13.07 -14.65 -2.91
C LYS A 167 -11.65 -14.12 -2.79
N ILE A 168 -10.66 -15.01 -2.63
CA ILE A 168 -9.25 -14.65 -2.43
C ILE A 168 -8.51 -14.82 -3.74
N LYS A 169 -8.06 -13.70 -4.30
CA LYS A 169 -7.14 -13.68 -5.44
C LYS A 169 -5.72 -13.72 -4.90
N ILE A 170 -5.00 -14.80 -5.21
CA ILE A 170 -3.61 -14.94 -4.78
C ILE A 170 -2.71 -14.54 -5.92
N ARG A 171 -1.70 -13.73 -5.62
CA ARG A 171 -0.76 -13.20 -6.62
C ARG A 171 0.67 -13.35 -6.10
N ASP A 172 1.56 -13.78 -6.99
CA ASP A 172 2.99 -13.99 -6.69
C ASP A 172 3.84 -12.74 -7.01
N SER A 173 3.18 -11.72 -7.55
CA SER A 173 3.74 -10.45 -7.99
C SER A 173 2.60 -9.43 -8.13
N TYR A 174 2.94 -8.18 -8.48
CA TYR A 174 1.98 -7.09 -8.62
C TYR A 174 0.81 -7.49 -9.53
N PRO A 175 -0.44 -7.48 -9.06
CA PRO A 175 -1.58 -7.60 -9.96
C PRO A 175 -1.58 -6.35 -10.84
N ASP A 176 -1.40 -6.54 -12.14
CA ASP A 176 -1.60 -5.51 -13.16
C ASP A 176 -0.52 -4.42 -13.21
N ILE A 177 0.74 -4.81 -13.46
CA ILE A 177 1.58 -3.97 -14.32
C ILE A 177 0.98 -4.09 -15.72
N PRO A 178 0.42 -3.04 -16.33
CA PRO A 178 -0.07 -3.13 -17.70
C PRO A 178 1.05 -3.64 -18.60
N ASP A 179 0.73 -4.56 -19.52
CA ASP A 179 1.68 -5.05 -20.52
C ASP A 179 2.48 -3.88 -21.12
N GLY A 180 3.81 -3.87 -20.93
CA GLY A 180 4.70 -2.80 -21.38
C GLY A 180 5.17 -1.79 -20.31
N GLU A 181 4.68 -1.84 -19.07
CA GLU A 181 5.32 -1.15 -17.93
C GLU A 181 6.32 -2.05 -17.17
N GLY A 182 6.33 -3.35 -17.49
CA GLY A 182 7.25 -4.35 -16.95
C GLY A 182 8.37 -4.65 -17.94
N GLU A 183 9.51 -3.99 -17.75
CA GLU A 183 10.75 -4.74 -17.96
C GLU A 183 10.88 -5.67 -16.75
N ASP A 184 10.90 -6.97 -17.03
CA ASP A 184 11.14 -8.03 -16.06
C ASP A 184 12.24 -7.60 -15.06
N GLU A 185 12.00 -7.83 -13.76
CA GLU A 185 12.96 -7.69 -12.64
C GLU A 185 13.24 -6.28 -12.06
N SER A 186 12.56 -5.20 -12.45
CA SER A 186 12.78 -3.90 -11.78
C SER A 186 12.33 -3.91 -10.31
N PRO A 187 13.17 -3.51 -9.33
CA PRO A 187 12.76 -3.36 -7.93
C PRO A 187 11.57 -2.40 -7.78
N LEU A 188 10.69 -2.67 -6.80
CA LEU A 188 9.47 -1.87 -6.54
C LEU A 188 9.75 -0.35 -6.46
N ASP A 189 10.89 0.00 -5.87
CA ASP A 189 11.35 1.37 -5.71
C ASP A 189 11.51 2.06 -7.07
N ALA A 190 12.13 1.36 -8.04
CA ALA A 190 12.33 1.87 -9.38
C ALA A 190 10.99 2.06 -10.12
N ILE A 191 10.04 1.15 -9.94
CA ILE A 191 8.69 1.26 -10.53
C ILE A 191 7.96 2.48 -9.96
N ILE A 192 8.01 2.67 -8.64
CA ILE A 192 7.39 3.81 -7.96
C ILE A 192 8.03 5.13 -8.41
N ILE A 193 9.36 5.19 -8.44
CA ILE A 193 10.11 6.36 -8.89
C ILE A 193 9.77 6.71 -10.35
N ARG A 194 9.70 5.72 -11.25
CA ARG A 194 9.27 5.92 -12.64
C ARG A 194 7.84 6.46 -12.72
N LYS A 195 6.90 5.98 -11.88
CA LYS A 195 5.53 6.54 -11.83
C LYS A 195 5.51 8.00 -11.35
N ILE A 196 6.35 8.36 -10.37
CA ILE A 196 6.52 9.76 -9.94
C ILE A 196 7.06 10.63 -11.07
N GLN A 197 8.07 10.15 -11.80
CA GLN A 197 8.66 10.86 -12.95
C GLN A 197 7.64 11.09 -14.07
N LYS A 198 6.94 10.02 -14.49
CA LYS A 198 5.86 10.12 -15.48
C LYS A 198 4.79 11.11 -15.03
N PHE A 199 4.42 11.10 -13.75
CA PHE A 199 3.45 12.05 -13.23
C PHE A 199 3.98 13.50 -13.29
N ALA A 200 5.25 13.74 -12.96
CA ALA A 200 5.89 15.05 -13.11
C ALA A 200 5.79 15.58 -14.56
N GLU A 201 6.06 14.70 -15.53
CA GLU A 201 5.98 15.01 -16.97
C GLU A 201 4.55 15.35 -17.39
N THR A 202 3.54 14.60 -16.91
CA THR A 202 2.13 14.93 -17.17
C THR A 202 1.71 16.27 -16.59
N LEU A 203 2.33 16.69 -15.47
CA LEU A 203 2.12 18.01 -14.88
C LEU A 203 2.91 19.10 -15.60
N GLY A 204 3.71 18.80 -16.62
CA GLY A 204 4.58 19.76 -17.29
C GLY A 204 5.66 20.35 -16.35
N VAL A 205 6.07 19.57 -15.35
CA VAL A 205 7.18 19.89 -14.45
C VAL A 205 8.40 19.09 -14.88
N ASN A 206 9.59 19.70 -14.78
CA ASN A 206 10.84 19.05 -15.13
C ASN A 206 11.04 17.77 -14.29
N SER A 207 11.06 16.58 -14.92
CA SER A 207 11.24 15.29 -14.22
C SER A 207 12.69 15.00 -13.81
N THR A 208 13.66 15.74 -14.34
CA THR A 208 15.11 15.56 -14.10
C THR A 208 15.76 16.64 -13.24
N ASP A 209 14.96 17.50 -12.61
CA ASP A 209 15.44 18.48 -11.62
C ASP A 209 16.25 17.79 -10.50
N THR A 210 17.50 18.24 -10.30
CA THR A 210 18.44 17.65 -9.34
C THR A 210 18.26 18.15 -7.92
N GLU A 211 17.61 19.31 -7.72
CA GLU A 211 17.40 19.87 -6.37
C GLU A 211 16.24 19.17 -5.65
N LEU A 212 15.21 18.79 -6.41
CA LEU A 212 14.07 18.01 -5.93
C LEU A 212 13.92 16.72 -6.75
N PRO A 213 14.79 15.73 -6.51
CA PRO A 213 14.77 14.46 -7.23
C PRO A 213 13.53 13.63 -6.82
N PRO A 214 12.92 12.85 -7.75
CA PRO A 214 11.78 11.97 -7.46
C PRO A 214 11.97 11.03 -6.27
N GLU A 215 13.19 10.60 -6.01
CA GLU A 215 13.61 9.77 -4.88
C GLU A 215 13.28 10.43 -3.53
N LEU A 216 13.39 11.76 -3.45
CA LEU A 216 13.04 12.51 -2.25
C LEU A 216 11.54 12.38 -1.95
N LEU A 217 10.69 12.54 -2.97
CA LEU A 217 9.25 12.37 -2.83
C LEU A 217 8.90 10.92 -2.44
N PHE A 218 9.55 9.93 -3.07
CA PHE A 218 9.40 8.52 -2.71
C PHE A 218 9.67 8.27 -1.21
N HIS A 219 10.80 8.76 -0.69
CA HIS A 219 11.14 8.60 0.73
C HIS A 219 10.21 9.37 1.67
N GLN A 220 9.75 10.57 1.29
CA GLN A 220 8.75 11.32 2.05
C GLN A 220 7.43 10.56 2.16
N MET A 221 6.94 10.02 1.06
CA MET A 221 5.72 9.22 1.04
C MET A 221 5.87 7.93 1.85
N LEU A 222 7.01 7.23 1.77
CA LEU A 222 7.28 6.03 2.58
C LEU A 222 7.24 6.36 4.08
N TYR A 223 7.86 7.47 4.47
CA TYR A 223 7.81 7.93 5.85
C TYR A 223 6.38 8.20 6.32
N LEU A 224 5.52 8.78 5.47
CA LEU A 224 4.11 9.01 5.78
C LEU A 224 3.34 7.70 5.95
N CYS A 225 3.58 6.69 5.10
CA CYS A 225 3.01 5.35 5.29
C CYS A 225 3.37 4.77 6.66
N GLN A 226 4.66 4.79 7.02
CA GLN A 226 5.13 4.24 8.30
C GLN A 226 4.59 5.01 9.50
N LYS A 227 4.51 6.34 9.40
CA LYS A 227 4.00 7.21 10.46
C LYS A 227 2.52 6.95 10.77
N HIS A 228 1.73 6.59 9.77
CA HIS A 228 0.27 6.43 9.87
C HIS A 228 -0.21 4.98 9.90
N ALA A 229 0.68 4.00 9.76
CA ALA A 229 0.35 2.58 9.92
C ALA A 229 -0.27 2.29 11.31
N GLY A 230 -1.33 1.49 11.35
CA GLY A 230 -1.99 1.08 12.59
C GLY A 230 -2.90 2.14 13.21
N THR A 231 -2.95 3.35 12.63
CA THR A 231 -3.74 4.46 13.19
C THR A 231 -5.22 4.41 12.81
N GLY A 232 -5.60 3.60 11.80
CA GLY A 232 -6.95 3.56 11.25
C GLY A 232 -7.36 4.82 10.48
N ILE A 233 -6.42 5.73 10.20
CA ILE A 233 -6.65 6.96 9.43
C ILE A 233 -6.50 6.67 7.93
N ASP A 234 -7.36 7.27 7.12
CA ASP A 234 -7.19 7.31 5.66
C ASP A 234 -5.98 8.18 5.30
N ILE A 235 -4.96 7.56 4.69
CA ILE A 235 -3.70 8.22 4.36
C ILE A 235 -3.70 8.83 2.95
N ALA A 236 -4.69 8.54 2.11
CA ALA A 236 -4.73 9.02 0.73
C ALA A 236 -4.67 10.57 0.64
N PRO A 237 -5.41 11.35 1.46
CA PRO A 237 -5.33 12.81 1.45
C PRO A 237 -3.94 13.34 1.84
N ILE A 238 -3.26 12.64 2.77
CA ILE A 238 -1.93 13.03 3.28
C ILE A 238 -0.88 12.84 2.18
N LEU A 239 -0.90 11.69 1.51
CA LEU A 239 0.00 11.40 0.40
C LEU A 239 -0.24 12.35 -0.79
N LYS A 240 -1.50 12.61 -1.12
CA LYS A 240 -1.87 13.57 -2.17
C LYS A 240 -1.33 14.97 -1.88
N MET A 241 -1.50 15.46 -0.65
CA MET A 241 -0.99 16.77 -0.25
C MET A 241 0.55 16.83 -0.34
N ASN A 242 1.24 15.75 0.04
CA ASN A 242 2.70 15.68 -0.07
C ASN A 242 3.16 15.77 -1.54
N ILE A 243 2.49 15.07 -2.45
CA ILE A 243 2.72 15.17 -3.89
C ILE A 243 2.51 16.60 -4.40
N LEU A 244 1.37 17.23 -4.06
CA LEU A 244 1.04 18.58 -4.51
C LEU A 244 2.08 19.60 -4.06
N ASN A 245 2.47 19.56 -2.78
CA ASN A 245 3.50 20.44 -2.22
C ASN A 245 4.85 20.23 -2.90
N PHE A 246 5.25 18.97 -3.12
CA PHE A 246 6.50 18.65 -3.78
C PHE A 246 6.58 19.24 -5.20
N PHE A 247 5.54 19.02 -6.01
CA PHE A 247 5.52 19.56 -7.37
C PHE A 247 5.31 21.08 -7.42
N ALA A 248 4.64 21.67 -6.44
CA ALA A 248 4.55 23.13 -6.31
C ALA A 248 5.93 23.75 -6.07
N HIS A 249 6.72 23.20 -5.13
CA HIS A 249 8.10 23.64 -4.90
C HIS A 249 8.97 23.45 -6.15
N ARG A 250 8.87 22.31 -6.81
CA ARG A 250 9.62 22.03 -8.05
C ARG A 250 9.26 23.00 -9.17
N ASN A 251 7.98 23.35 -9.32
CA ASN A 251 7.52 24.33 -10.29
C ASN A 251 8.03 25.75 -9.97
N MET A 252 8.21 26.11 -8.70
CA MET A 252 8.83 27.39 -8.31
C MET A 252 10.30 27.46 -8.70
N ILE A 253 11.09 26.40 -8.46
CA ILE A 253 12.52 26.37 -8.79
C ILE A 253 12.73 26.56 -10.30
N ASN A 254 11.90 25.91 -11.11
CA ASN A 254 11.98 26.02 -12.57
C ASN A 254 11.51 27.39 -13.11
N ARG A 255 10.74 28.16 -12.33
CA ARG A 255 10.34 29.53 -12.66
C ARG A 255 11.27 30.49 -11.95
N SER A 256 12.37 30.86 -12.61
CA SER A 256 13.32 31.86 -12.16
C SER A 256 12.65 33.18 -11.70
N GLY A 257 12.33 33.27 -10.40
CA GLY A 257 12.29 34.51 -9.63
C GLY A 257 10.97 35.22 -9.36
N THR A 258 9.76 34.69 -9.64
CA THR A 258 8.51 35.44 -9.34
C THR A 258 7.27 34.65 -8.90
N ALA A 259 7.27 33.32 -8.92
CA ALA A 259 6.07 32.57 -8.56
C ALA A 259 5.92 32.45 -7.03
N ASP A 260 4.83 32.96 -6.47
CA ASP A 260 4.42 32.67 -5.09
C ASP A 260 4.13 31.16 -4.94
N PHE A 261 4.43 30.58 -3.77
CA PHE A 261 4.13 29.18 -3.49
C PHE A 261 2.62 28.93 -3.57
N GLY A 262 1.80 29.87 -3.08
CA GLY A 262 0.35 29.77 -3.18
C GLY A 262 -0.17 29.79 -4.62
N GLU A 263 0.51 30.47 -5.53
CA GLU A 263 0.20 30.43 -6.96
C GLU A 263 0.64 29.12 -7.62
N SER A 264 1.86 28.65 -7.29
CA SER A 264 2.37 27.37 -7.78
C SER A 264 1.51 26.19 -7.31
N LEU A 265 1.08 26.19 -6.05
CA LEU A 265 0.19 25.17 -5.50
C LEU A 265 -1.16 25.17 -6.22
N ARG A 266 -1.79 26.34 -6.41
CA ARG A 266 -3.05 26.46 -7.16
C ARG A 266 -2.92 25.99 -8.61
N GLU A 267 -1.78 26.25 -9.25
CA GLU A 267 -1.54 25.80 -10.62
C GLU A 267 -1.35 24.28 -10.70
N ILE A 268 -0.59 23.67 -9.78
CA ILE A 268 -0.46 22.21 -9.71
C ILE A 268 -1.80 21.57 -9.35
N GLU A 269 -2.53 22.11 -8.38
CA GLU A 269 -3.90 21.68 -8.05
C GLU A 269 -4.82 21.78 -9.26
N ARG A 270 -4.75 22.86 -10.05
CA ARG A 270 -5.55 23.02 -11.27
C ARG A 270 -5.20 21.96 -12.30
N ARG A 271 -3.91 21.68 -12.52
CA ARG A 271 -3.44 20.60 -13.41
C ARG A 271 -3.94 19.24 -12.91
N CYS A 272 -3.91 18.99 -11.60
CA CYS A 272 -4.49 17.81 -10.97
C CYS A 272 -6.03 17.76 -10.99
N LYS A 273 -6.75 18.90 -10.94
CA LYS A 273 -8.22 18.99 -10.99
C LYS A 273 -8.79 18.91 -12.40
N THR A 274 -8.06 19.41 -13.41
CA THR A 274 -8.34 19.05 -14.81
C THR A 274 -8.24 17.55 -15.04
N TRP A 275 -7.65 16.83 -14.08
CA TRP A 275 -7.65 15.38 -14.02
C TRP A 275 -8.74 14.85 -13.07
N GLU A 276 -8.93 15.40 -11.88
CA GLU A 276 -10.00 15.06 -10.93
C GLU A 276 -11.22 15.97 -11.10
N GLU A 277 -12.22 15.56 -11.89
CA GLU A 277 -13.58 16.09 -11.72
C GLU A 277 -14.14 15.59 -10.37
N ALA A 278 -13.71 16.17 -9.24
CA ALA A 278 -14.43 16.33 -7.97
C ALA A 278 -13.53 16.83 -6.82
N ASP A 279 -13.94 17.97 -6.24
CA ASP A 279 -13.71 18.52 -4.89
C ASP A 279 -12.45 18.14 -4.08
N LEU A 280 -11.51 19.08 -4.06
CA LEU A 280 -10.50 19.23 -3.00
C LEU A 280 -10.90 20.40 -2.10
N LEU A 281 -11.37 20.10 -0.88
CA LEU A 281 -11.33 21.02 0.24
C LEU A 281 -9.91 20.98 0.83
N VAL A 282 -9.14 22.01 0.55
CA VAL A 282 -7.74 22.13 0.99
C VAL A 282 -7.71 22.75 2.39
N VAL A 283 -7.15 22.02 3.36
CA VAL A 283 -6.63 22.61 4.60
C VAL A 283 -5.14 22.82 4.37
N VAL A 284 -4.73 24.08 4.26
CA VAL A 284 -3.32 24.47 4.17
C VAL A 284 -2.70 24.33 5.56
N THR A 285 -1.91 23.28 5.77
CA THR A 285 -1.04 23.18 6.95
C THR A 285 0.33 23.71 6.57
N PRO A 286 0.79 24.85 7.13
CA PRO A 286 2.15 25.32 6.87
C PRO A 286 3.17 24.31 7.40
N LEU A 287 4.25 24.10 6.64
CA LEU A 287 5.39 23.30 7.08
C LEU A 287 5.93 23.84 8.41
N PRO A 288 6.34 22.98 9.36
CA PRO A 288 7.00 23.44 10.58
C PRO A 288 8.25 24.23 10.20
N GLN A 289 8.30 25.50 10.61
CA GLN A 289 9.50 26.30 10.46
C GLN A 289 10.61 25.70 11.34
N ILE A 290 11.64 25.19 10.70
CA ILE A 290 12.90 24.90 11.38
C ILE A 290 13.56 26.25 11.62
N SER A 291 13.43 26.80 12.82
CA SER A 291 14.22 27.96 13.23
C SER A 291 15.70 27.57 13.16
N PRO A 292 16.56 28.33 12.47
CA PRO A 292 17.99 28.14 12.57
C PRO A 292 18.40 28.41 14.02
N ALA A 293 19.00 27.41 14.66
CA ALA A 293 19.59 27.57 15.98
C ALA A 293 20.59 28.74 15.92
N VAL A 294 20.41 29.66 16.86
CA VAL A 294 21.21 30.85 17.06
C VAL A 294 22.69 30.46 17.14
N ALA A 295 23.44 30.78 16.09
CA ALA A 295 24.89 30.81 16.14
C ALA A 295 25.31 32.14 16.81
N SER A 296 25.28 32.19 18.13
CA SER A 296 26.00 33.21 18.89
C SER A 296 26.23 32.74 20.31
N GLU A 297 27.41 32.20 20.58
CA GLU A 297 28.11 32.44 21.84
C GLU A 297 29.61 32.19 21.59
N GLY A 298 30.25 33.24 21.06
CA GLY A 298 31.66 33.45 21.30
C GLY A 298 31.83 33.84 22.76
N GLY A 299 32.09 32.85 23.62
CA GLY A 299 32.49 33.04 25.00
C GLY A 299 34.01 32.94 25.11
N ASN A 300 34.66 34.09 25.25
CA ASN A 300 36.06 34.24 25.63
C ASN A 300 36.36 33.38 26.87
N ILE A 301 37.37 32.51 26.75
CA ILE A 301 38.02 31.88 27.88
C ILE A 301 39.26 32.75 28.16
N ASN A 302 39.17 33.62 29.17
CA ASN A 302 40.28 34.17 29.95
C ASN A 302 39.73 35.15 30.98
N GLU A 303 39.54 34.66 32.21
CA GLU A 303 39.92 35.24 33.52
C GLU A 303 39.24 34.47 34.66
#